data_AF-A0A0B7FDG1-F1
#
_entry.id   AF-A0A0B7FDG1-F1
#
_cell.length_a   1.000
_cell.length_b   1.000
_cell.length_c   1.000
_cell.angle_alpha   90.00
_cell.angle_beta   90.00
_cell.angle_gamma   90.00
#
_symmetry.space_group_name_H-M   'P 1'
#
loop_
_entity.id
_entity.type
_entity.pdbx_description
1 polymer ?
#
loop_
_entity_poly.entity_id
_entity_poly.type
_entity_poly.pdbx_seq_one_letter_code
_entity_poly.pdbx_strand_id
1 'polypeptide(L)'
;MLFYPLSALLAATALAAPVKRDVPVQNCVLLTSGSLVGEGGQQFYLSDDKQGLIYNGNNQTSLLVEFQSCDPNFTKYPNSGDGPYAGHIMVVSEQKCLEVPSYENYGSPTYPVRLTDCYYSNDSGQFAFTFIKKGDNYYWSGATMSDGSLIQNGEQGCTEGLFGYQTGENNALSDTGNVNVTCASGSDAKAFQISP
;
A
#
# COMPACT_ATOMS: atom_id res chain seq x y z
N MET A 1 -9.73 -70.71 25.79
CA MET A 1 -9.80 -69.24 25.87
C MET A 1 -8.38 -68.72 26.05
N LEU A 2 -7.83 -68.03 25.06
CA LEU A 2 -6.52 -67.37 25.12
C LEU A 2 -6.72 -65.99 24.47
N PHE A 3 -6.84 -64.97 25.32
CA PHE A 3 -6.96 -63.58 24.91
C PHE A 3 -5.55 -63.04 24.63
N TYR A 4 -5.27 -62.67 23.38
CA TYR A 4 -4.11 -61.85 23.03
C TYR A 4 -4.52 -60.36 23.11
N PRO A 5 -3.82 -59.51 23.89
CA PRO A 5 -4.08 -58.09 23.83
C PRO A 5 -3.38 -57.54 22.58
N LEU A 6 -4.18 -57.09 21.60
CA LEU A 6 -3.70 -56.22 20.53
C LEU A 6 -3.26 -54.89 21.18
N SER A 7 -1.96 -54.71 21.36
CA SER A 7 -1.41 -53.41 21.75
C SER A 7 -1.51 -52.48 20.55
N ALA A 8 -2.47 -51.57 20.58
CA ALA A 8 -2.57 -50.48 19.63
C ALA A 8 -1.41 -49.50 19.91
N LEU A 9 -0.35 -49.56 19.08
CA LEU A 9 0.60 -48.47 19.00
C LEU A 9 -0.12 -47.26 18.37
N LEU A 10 -0.61 -46.33 19.20
CA LEU A 10 -0.83 -44.97 18.74
C LEU A 10 0.55 -44.38 18.45
N ALA A 11 0.92 -44.33 17.17
CA ALA A 11 1.97 -43.44 16.73
C ALA A 11 1.48 -42.01 16.98
N ALA A 12 1.92 -41.40 18.09
CA ALA A 12 1.78 -39.98 18.29
C ALA A 12 2.62 -39.29 17.22
N THR A 13 1.98 -38.89 16.12
CA THR A 13 2.57 -37.91 15.21
C THR A 13 2.69 -36.62 15.98
N ALA A 14 3.87 -36.41 16.59
CA ALA A 14 4.25 -35.10 17.09
C ALA A 14 4.18 -34.16 15.89
N LEU A 15 3.11 -33.36 15.82
CA LEU A 15 3.03 -32.21 14.93
C LEU A 15 4.27 -31.37 15.23
N ALA A 16 5.20 -31.35 14.27
CA ALA A 16 6.39 -30.53 14.38
C ALA A 16 5.95 -29.11 14.73
N ALA A 17 6.47 -28.57 15.83
CA ALA A 17 6.20 -27.19 16.20
C ALA A 17 6.56 -26.31 14.99
N PRO A 18 5.71 -25.31 14.66
CA PRO A 18 5.99 -24.43 13.52
C PRO A 18 7.39 -23.84 13.70
N VAL A 19 8.28 -24.18 12.76
CA VAL A 19 9.63 -23.64 12.74
C VAL A 19 9.48 -22.14 12.53
N LYS A 20 9.97 -21.34 13.49
CA LYS A 20 10.04 -19.88 13.33
C LYS A 20 10.84 -19.61 12.05
N ARG A 21 10.16 -19.19 10.97
CA ARG A 21 10.85 -18.79 9.74
C ARG A 21 11.80 -17.66 10.10
N ASP A 22 13.06 -17.83 9.71
CA ASP A 22 14.05 -16.74 9.73
C ASP A 22 13.68 -15.80 8.58
N VAL A 23 12.90 -14.78 8.91
CA VAL A 23 12.49 -13.75 7.96
C VAL A 23 13.45 -12.58 8.13
N PRO A 24 14.26 -12.23 7.11
CA PRO A 24 15.21 -11.12 7.21
C PRO A 24 14.48 -9.85 7.62
N VAL A 25 14.99 -9.16 8.64
CA VAL A 25 14.56 -7.80 8.99
C VAL A 25 14.99 -6.90 7.84
N GLN A 26 14.03 -6.28 7.16
CA GLN A 26 14.33 -5.38 6.04
C GLN A 26 14.92 -4.06 6.51
N ASN A 27 15.72 -3.46 5.62
CA ASN A 27 16.27 -2.13 5.80
C ASN A 27 15.60 -1.18 4.80
N CYS A 28 14.78 -0.26 5.30
CA CYS A 28 14.14 0.77 4.48
C CYS A 28 14.95 2.07 4.52
N VAL A 29 15.16 2.69 3.37
CA VAL A 29 15.90 3.94 3.20
C VAL A 29 14.99 4.99 2.60
N LEU A 30 14.99 6.18 3.20
CA LEU A 30 14.30 7.35 2.67
C LEU A 30 14.80 7.68 1.26
N LEU A 31 13.88 7.73 0.29
CA LEU A 31 14.15 8.20 -1.06
C LEU A 31 13.67 9.63 -1.29
N THR A 32 12.49 9.97 -0.77
CA THR A 32 11.94 11.32 -0.84
C THR A 32 11.01 11.58 0.34
N SER A 33 10.88 12.84 0.72
CA SER A 33 9.97 13.32 1.74
C SER A 33 9.23 14.53 1.21
N GLY A 34 7.98 14.71 1.63
CA GLY A 34 7.19 15.85 1.20
C GLY A 34 5.75 15.79 1.65
N SER A 35 4.92 16.59 1.02
CA SER A 35 3.47 16.59 1.22
C SER A 35 2.78 15.60 0.28
N LEU A 36 1.87 14.77 0.79
CA LEU A 36 0.96 14.00 -0.06
C LEU A 36 -0.07 14.96 -0.64
N VAL A 37 -0.05 15.17 -1.95
CA VAL A 37 -0.92 16.12 -2.66
C VAL A 37 -1.54 15.48 -3.89
N GLY A 38 -2.51 16.17 -4.48
CA GLY A 38 -3.14 15.81 -5.75
C GLY A 38 -2.87 16.83 -6.86
N GLU A 39 -3.50 16.61 -8.01
CA GLU A 39 -3.48 17.57 -9.12
C GLU A 39 -4.05 18.93 -8.70
N GLY A 40 -3.51 20.01 -9.25
CA GLY A 40 -3.94 21.38 -8.93
C GLY A 40 -3.60 21.82 -7.50
N GLY A 41 -2.78 21.03 -6.77
CA GLY A 41 -2.41 21.33 -5.39
C GLY A 41 -3.46 20.89 -4.36
N GLN A 42 -4.35 19.95 -4.71
CA GLN A 42 -5.27 19.34 -3.74
C GLN A 42 -4.50 18.84 -2.51
N GLN A 43 -4.89 19.33 -1.34
CA GLN A 43 -4.27 18.95 -0.07
C GLN A 43 -5.10 17.89 0.63
N PHE A 44 -4.44 17.07 1.44
CA PHE A 44 -5.03 15.97 2.20
C PHE A 44 -4.49 15.97 3.62
N TYR A 45 -5.31 15.54 4.58
CA TYR A 45 -4.84 15.26 5.94
C TYR A 45 -5.35 13.89 6.40
N LEU A 46 -4.69 13.33 7.41
CA LEU A 46 -5.14 12.11 8.07
C LEU A 46 -6.33 12.44 8.98
N SER A 47 -7.42 11.67 8.89
CA SER A 47 -8.57 11.84 9.77
C SER A 47 -8.19 11.72 11.25
N ASP A 48 -8.95 12.36 12.13
CA ASP A 48 -8.68 12.35 13.58
C ASP A 48 -8.70 10.93 14.18
N ASP A 49 -9.55 10.06 13.64
CA ASP A 49 -9.63 8.64 14.01
C ASP A 49 -8.55 7.76 13.35
N LYS A 50 -7.74 8.36 12.46
CA LYS A 50 -6.65 7.74 11.71
C LYS A 50 -7.08 6.59 10.79
N GLN A 51 -8.35 6.58 10.38
CA GLN A 51 -8.94 5.56 9.51
C GLN A 51 -9.14 6.02 8.06
N GLY A 52 -8.59 7.17 7.68
CA GLY A 52 -8.69 7.63 6.31
C GLY A 52 -7.99 8.96 6.04
N LEU A 53 -8.11 9.41 4.80
CA LEU A 53 -7.71 10.74 4.38
C LEU A 53 -8.94 11.63 4.30
N ILE A 54 -8.78 12.92 4.53
CA ILE A 54 -9.82 13.93 4.39
C ILE A 54 -9.31 15.03 3.46
N TYR A 55 -10.20 15.57 2.62
CA TYR A 55 -9.88 16.72 1.79
C TYR A 55 -9.57 17.93 2.66
N ASN A 56 -8.47 18.60 2.36
CA ASN A 56 -8.13 19.87 2.97
C ASN A 56 -8.31 20.98 1.96
N GLY A 57 -9.28 21.87 2.22
CA GLY A 57 -9.40 23.12 1.47
C GLY A 57 -8.11 23.93 1.56
N ASN A 58 -7.81 24.68 0.50
CA ASN A 58 -6.65 25.59 0.42
C ASN A 58 -6.48 26.35 1.75
N ASN A 59 -5.39 26.07 2.48
CA ASN A 59 -4.80 26.85 3.61
C ASN A 59 -4.27 26.01 4.80
N GLN A 60 -4.15 24.69 4.67
CA GLN A 60 -3.45 23.87 5.67
C GLN A 60 -2.34 23.04 5.01
N THR A 61 -1.35 22.67 5.82
CA THR A 61 -0.21 21.84 5.40
C THR A 61 -0.70 20.43 5.11
N SER A 62 -0.43 19.91 3.91
CA SER A 62 -0.74 18.51 3.59
C SER A 62 -0.07 17.53 4.54
N LEU A 63 -0.62 16.32 4.58
CA LEU A 63 -0.04 15.17 5.25
C LEU A 63 1.41 14.98 4.83
N LEU A 64 2.33 15.18 5.77
CA LEU A 64 3.75 14.96 5.55
C LEU A 64 4.06 13.47 5.53
N VAL A 65 4.74 13.07 4.48
CA VAL A 65 5.05 11.67 4.20
C VAL A 65 6.48 11.49 3.72
N GLU A 66 6.98 10.28 3.94
CA GLU A 66 8.25 9.80 3.42
C GLU A 66 8.01 8.58 2.55
N PHE A 67 8.55 8.60 1.33
CA PHE A 67 8.68 7.37 0.56
C PHE A 67 9.99 6.68 0.92
N GLN A 68 9.88 5.50 1.49
CA GLN A 68 11.01 4.68 1.91
C GLN A 68 11.06 3.43 1.05
N SER A 69 12.15 3.23 0.30
CA SER A 69 12.37 1.99 -0.44
C SER A 69 13.08 0.98 0.45
N CYS A 70 12.66 -0.29 0.38
CA CYS A 70 13.11 -1.32 1.29
C CYS A 70 13.91 -2.43 0.59
N ASP A 71 14.93 -2.94 1.28
CA ASP A 71 15.78 -4.06 0.84
C ASP A 71 15.68 -5.25 1.81
N PRO A 72 15.58 -6.51 1.33
CA PRO A 72 15.60 -6.93 -0.07
C PRO A 72 14.37 -6.47 -0.87
N ASN A 73 14.55 -5.91 -2.06
CA ASN A 73 13.40 -5.65 -2.94
C ASN A 73 12.84 -6.98 -3.49
N PHE A 74 11.85 -7.54 -2.79
CA PHE A 74 11.25 -8.82 -3.16
C PHE A 74 10.38 -8.77 -4.43
N THR A 75 9.92 -7.58 -4.83
CA THR A 75 9.18 -7.41 -6.09
C THR A 75 10.09 -7.37 -7.32
N LYS A 76 11.41 -7.35 -7.10
CA LYS A 76 12.45 -7.31 -8.15
C LYS A 76 12.37 -6.08 -9.06
N TYR A 77 11.75 -5.00 -8.61
CA TYR A 77 11.78 -3.76 -9.37
C TYR A 77 13.14 -3.09 -9.32
N PRO A 78 13.51 -2.36 -10.39
CA PRO A 78 14.68 -1.51 -10.34
C PRO A 78 14.47 -0.41 -9.29
N ASN A 79 15.43 -0.25 -8.38
CA ASN A 79 15.48 0.88 -7.45
C ASN A 79 16.26 2.07 -8.06
N SER A 80 16.19 2.26 -9.38
CA SER A 80 16.96 3.28 -10.11
C SER A 80 16.26 3.74 -11.40
N GLY A 81 16.36 5.03 -11.73
CA GLY A 81 15.74 5.61 -12.93
C GLY A 81 14.24 5.87 -12.79
N ASP A 82 13.54 6.07 -13.90
CA ASP A 82 12.08 6.11 -13.93
C ASP A 82 11.51 4.69 -13.89
N GLY A 83 10.38 4.50 -13.22
CA GLY A 83 9.74 3.18 -13.13
C GLY A 83 9.14 2.89 -11.75
N PRO A 84 8.69 1.65 -11.53
CA PRO A 84 8.16 1.22 -10.25
C PRO A 84 9.28 1.09 -9.20
N TYR A 85 9.04 1.60 -8.00
CA TYR A 85 9.88 1.43 -6.81
C TYR A 85 9.03 0.74 -5.74
N ALA A 86 9.57 -0.31 -5.13
CA ALA A 86 8.92 -0.96 -4.00
C ALA A 86 9.30 -0.26 -2.69
N GLY A 87 8.32 -0.09 -1.81
CA GLY A 87 8.52 0.60 -0.54
C GLY A 87 7.22 0.97 0.15
N HIS A 88 7.31 1.87 1.13
CA HIS A 88 6.17 2.36 1.88
C HIS A 88 6.09 3.89 1.88
N ILE A 89 4.87 4.41 2.09
CA ILE A 89 4.66 5.80 2.50
C ILE A 89 4.55 5.82 4.01
N MET A 90 5.57 6.31 4.70
CA MET A 90 5.47 6.56 6.13
C MET A 90 4.83 7.93 6.36
N VAL A 91 3.78 7.98 7.17
CA VAL A 91 3.24 9.22 7.74
C VAL A 91 4.15 9.65 8.88
N VAL A 92 4.82 10.79 8.70
CA VAL A 92 5.92 11.24 9.59
C VAL A 92 5.44 11.44 11.03
N SER A 93 4.27 12.04 11.22
CA SER A 93 3.73 12.29 12.56
C SER A 93 3.33 11.02 13.32
N GLU A 94 3.02 9.95 12.59
CA GLU A 94 2.49 8.70 13.15
C GLU A 94 3.52 7.60 13.23
N GLN A 95 4.63 7.72 12.49
CA GLN A 95 5.65 6.66 12.34
C GLN A 95 5.01 5.32 11.89
N LYS A 96 3.97 5.44 11.06
CA LYS A 96 3.18 4.35 10.50
C LYS A 96 3.03 4.52 9.01
N CYS A 97 2.80 3.42 8.31
CA CYS A 97 2.74 3.41 6.87
C CYS A 97 1.30 3.44 6.38
N LEU A 98 1.05 4.20 5.30
CA LEU A 98 -0.23 4.18 4.61
C LEU A 98 -0.39 2.84 3.89
N GLU A 99 -1.54 2.23 4.09
CA GLU A 99 -1.94 0.98 3.46
C GLU A 99 -3.27 1.16 2.75
N VAL A 100 -3.36 0.67 1.53
CA VAL A 100 -4.61 0.55 0.77
C VAL A 100 -4.86 -0.94 0.56
N PRO A 101 -5.71 -1.58 1.38
CA PRO A 101 -5.97 -3.03 1.30
C PRO A 101 -6.92 -3.33 0.13
N SER A 102 -6.47 -3.01 -1.09
CA SER A 102 -7.25 -3.24 -2.31
C SER A 102 -7.60 -4.71 -2.46
N TYR A 103 -6.69 -5.63 -2.12
CA TYR A 103 -6.91 -7.08 -2.17
C TYR A 103 -8.07 -7.58 -1.27
N GLU A 104 -8.39 -6.88 -0.18
CA GLU A 104 -9.54 -7.20 0.69
C GLU A 104 -10.87 -6.68 0.09
N ASN A 105 -10.79 -5.73 -0.86
CA ASN A 105 -11.91 -4.99 -1.44
C ASN A 105 -12.04 -5.26 -2.94
N TYR A 106 -11.98 -6.54 -3.33
CA TYR A 106 -12.07 -6.98 -4.72
C TYR A 106 -13.36 -6.50 -5.41
N GLY A 107 -13.22 -5.84 -6.56
CA GLY A 107 -14.34 -5.30 -7.34
C GLY A 107 -14.97 -4.02 -6.77
N SER A 108 -14.42 -3.46 -5.70
CA SER A 108 -14.91 -2.19 -5.14
C SER A 108 -14.46 -1.00 -6.00
N PRO A 109 -15.32 0.01 -6.23
CA PRO A 109 -14.95 1.25 -6.91
C PRO A 109 -14.02 2.15 -6.08
N THR A 110 -13.98 1.91 -4.77
CA THR A 110 -13.12 2.65 -3.84
C THR A 110 -12.49 1.73 -2.80
N TYR A 111 -11.40 2.19 -2.20
CA TYR A 111 -10.60 1.49 -1.23
C TYR A 111 -10.44 2.33 0.03
N PRO A 112 -10.49 1.71 1.22
CA PRO A 112 -10.15 2.41 2.46
C PRO A 112 -8.64 2.68 2.51
N VAL A 113 -8.24 3.62 3.37
CA VAL A 113 -6.84 3.86 3.76
C VAL A 113 -6.71 3.57 5.23
N ARG A 114 -5.67 2.84 5.62
CA ARG A 114 -5.37 2.61 7.04
C ARG A 114 -3.91 2.84 7.34
N LEU A 115 -3.61 3.09 8.61
CA LEU A 115 -2.25 3.11 9.12
C LEU A 115 -1.88 1.73 9.65
N THR A 116 -0.81 1.18 9.11
CA THR A 116 -0.21 -0.06 9.57
C THR A 116 1.21 0.17 10.06
N ASP A 117 1.75 -0.79 10.79
CA ASP A 117 3.17 -0.75 11.12
C ASP A 117 3.96 -0.83 9.81
N CYS A 118 5.06 -0.08 9.71
CA CYS A 118 5.92 -0.05 8.52
C CYS A 118 6.72 -1.35 8.36
N TYR A 119 6.01 -2.47 8.23
CA TYR A 119 6.53 -3.81 8.20
C TYR A 119 6.33 -4.42 6.82
N TYR A 120 7.43 -4.89 6.24
CA TYR A 120 7.43 -5.67 5.01
C TYR A 120 8.30 -6.89 5.24
N SER A 121 7.81 -8.06 4.82
CA SER A 121 8.45 -9.31 5.15
C SER A 121 8.44 -10.30 4.00
N ASN A 122 9.38 -11.25 4.04
CA ASN A 122 9.57 -12.30 3.03
C ASN A 122 8.47 -13.40 3.08
N ASP A 123 7.24 -13.01 3.39
CA ASP A 123 6.09 -13.90 3.30
C ASP A 123 5.50 -13.78 1.89
N SER A 124 5.50 -14.89 1.16
CA SER A 124 4.90 -15.00 -0.18
C SER A 124 3.40 -14.69 -0.22
N GLY A 125 2.75 -14.53 0.93
CA GLY A 125 1.37 -14.05 1.06
C GLY A 125 1.20 -12.53 1.22
N GLN A 126 2.27 -11.73 1.25
CA GLN A 126 2.18 -10.27 1.43
C GLN A 126 2.26 -9.52 0.09
N PHE A 127 1.33 -8.59 -0.12
CA PHE A 127 1.32 -7.72 -1.30
C PHE A 127 2.31 -6.58 -1.11
N ALA A 128 3.12 -6.31 -2.13
CA ALA A 128 4.02 -5.16 -2.13
C ALA A 128 3.31 -3.92 -2.63
N PHE A 129 3.33 -2.85 -1.84
CA PHE A 129 2.89 -1.54 -2.30
C PHE A 129 3.99 -0.95 -3.19
N THR A 130 3.62 -0.54 -4.39
CA THR A 130 4.55 0.04 -5.36
C THR A 130 4.34 1.54 -5.49
N PHE A 131 5.36 2.24 -5.97
CA PHE A 131 5.31 3.64 -6.35
C PHE A 131 5.82 3.79 -7.75
N ILE A 132 5.23 4.64 -8.56
CA ILE A 132 5.82 4.97 -9.87
C ILE A 132 6.57 6.29 -9.73
N LYS A 133 7.89 6.25 -9.92
CA LYS A 133 8.70 7.45 -10.10
C LYS A 133 8.65 7.88 -11.57
N LYS A 134 8.32 9.14 -11.83
CA LYS A 134 8.43 9.78 -13.16
C LYS A 134 9.13 11.12 -13.01
N GLY A 135 10.39 11.20 -13.44
CA GLY A 135 11.21 12.39 -13.18
C GLY A 135 11.40 12.61 -11.67
N ASP A 136 11.08 13.81 -11.19
CA ASP A 136 11.19 14.17 -9.77
C ASP A 136 9.93 13.80 -8.95
N ASN A 137 8.87 13.35 -9.62
CA ASN A 137 7.59 13.05 -8.99
C ASN A 137 7.47 11.57 -8.60
N TYR A 138 6.89 11.33 -7.43
CA TYR A 138 6.57 9.99 -6.92
C TYR A 138 5.07 9.85 -6.79
N TYR A 139 4.48 8.93 -7.57
CA TYR A 139 3.05 8.67 -7.59
C TYR A 139 2.72 7.41 -6.80
N TRP A 140 1.64 7.47 -6.03
CA TRP A 140 1.17 6.33 -5.25
C TRP A 140 0.58 5.27 -6.19
N SER A 141 1.27 4.14 -6.35
CA SER A 141 0.79 3.03 -7.17
C SER A 141 0.31 1.85 -6.34
N GLY A 142 -0.44 0.97 -6.99
CA GLY A 142 -1.04 -0.21 -6.37
C GLY A 142 -0.04 -1.30 -5.99
N ALA A 143 -0.59 -2.47 -5.68
CA ALA A 143 0.22 -3.66 -5.63
C ALA A 143 0.55 -4.15 -7.04
N THR A 144 1.66 -4.86 -7.18
CA THR A 144 2.06 -5.53 -8.43
C THR A 144 2.53 -6.94 -8.15
N MET A 145 2.39 -7.84 -9.11
CA MET A 145 2.99 -9.16 -9.11
C MET A 145 4.51 -9.04 -9.29
N SER A 146 5.21 -10.13 -8.98
CA SER A 146 6.66 -10.26 -9.13
C SER A 146 7.18 -10.13 -10.57
N ASP A 147 6.30 -10.12 -11.56
CA ASP A 147 6.62 -10.03 -12.99
C ASP A 147 6.43 -8.61 -13.56
N GLY A 148 6.05 -7.62 -12.74
CA GLY A 148 5.75 -6.28 -13.24
C GLY A 148 4.28 -5.97 -13.44
N SER A 149 3.44 -6.99 -13.51
CA SER A 149 2.02 -6.78 -13.78
C SER A 149 1.32 -6.21 -12.53
N LEU A 150 0.43 -5.25 -12.75
CA LEU A 150 -0.29 -4.60 -11.65
C LEU A 150 -1.32 -5.58 -11.05
N ILE A 151 -1.29 -5.77 -9.73
CA ILE A 151 -2.34 -6.42 -8.94
C ILE A 151 -3.27 -5.29 -8.50
N GLN A 152 -4.11 -4.84 -9.42
CA GLN A 152 -5.25 -4.01 -9.09
C GLN A 152 -6.51 -4.70 -9.64
N ASN A 153 -7.54 -4.77 -8.79
CA ASN A 153 -8.59 -5.78 -8.79
C ASN A 153 -9.43 -5.91 -10.07
N GLY A 154 -9.32 -7.07 -10.74
CA GLY A 154 -10.34 -7.61 -11.65
C GLY A 154 -10.49 -6.91 -13.00
N GLU A 155 -11.51 -7.30 -13.77
CA GLU A 155 -11.75 -6.83 -15.15
C GLU A 155 -11.99 -5.30 -15.26
N GLN A 156 -12.28 -4.63 -14.14
CA GLN A 156 -12.44 -3.17 -14.02
C GLN A 156 -11.31 -2.49 -13.24
N GLY A 157 -10.24 -3.23 -12.90
CA GLY A 157 -9.16 -2.78 -12.04
C GLY A 157 -8.41 -1.57 -12.59
N CYS A 158 -7.71 -0.85 -11.71
CA CYS A 158 -6.90 0.31 -12.05
C CYS A 158 -5.82 -0.04 -13.10
N THR A 159 -6.20 0.02 -14.38
CA THR A 159 -5.34 -0.37 -15.50
C THR A 159 -4.12 0.53 -15.64
N GLU A 160 -4.22 1.76 -15.15
CA GLU A 160 -3.15 2.75 -15.17
C GLU A 160 -2.18 2.65 -13.98
N GLY A 161 -2.48 1.79 -12.99
CA GLY A 161 -1.55 1.48 -11.92
C GLY A 161 -1.57 2.40 -10.71
N LEU A 162 -2.28 3.54 -10.78
CA LEU A 162 -2.16 4.63 -9.81
C LEU A 162 -3.38 4.72 -8.88
N PHE A 163 -3.11 4.80 -7.58
CA PHE A 163 -4.12 5.22 -6.62
C PHE A 163 -4.35 6.73 -6.69
N GLY A 164 -5.60 7.11 -6.50
CA GLY A 164 -6.05 8.48 -6.61
C GLY A 164 -7.26 8.78 -5.75
N TYR A 165 -7.80 9.96 -5.98
CA TYR A 165 -8.96 10.51 -5.29
C TYR A 165 -9.94 11.07 -6.32
N GLN A 166 -11.21 11.17 -5.92
CA GLN A 166 -12.24 11.78 -6.75
C GLN A 166 -12.17 13.30 -6.67
N THR A 167 -12.22 13.98 -7.81
CA THR A 167 -12.32 15.45 -7.82
C THR A 167 -13.76 15.92 -7.63
N GLY A 168 -13.93 17.17 -7.23
CA GLY A 168 -15.24 17.82 -7.28
C GLY A 168 -15.75 18.01 -8.71
N GLU A 169 -16.96 18.57 -8.84
CA GLU A 169 -17.54 18.89 -10.15
C GLU A 169 -16.58 19.72 -11.00
N ASN A 170 -16.46 19.38 -12.30
CA ASN A 170 -15.57 20.04 -13.25
C ASN A 170 -14.07 20.04 -12.85
N ASN A 171 -13.61 19.01 -12.13
CA ASN A 171 -12.25 18.91 -11.59
C ASN A 171 -11.88 19.98 -10.56
N ALA A 172 -12.88 20.58 -9.90
CA ALA A 172 -12.62 21.51 -8.81
C ALA A 172 -11.95 20.80 -7.63
N LEU A 173 -11.10 21.54 -6.92
CA LEU A 173 -10.55 21.09 -5.64
C LEU A 173 -11.70 20.90 -4.65
N SER A 174 -11.70 19.78 -3.94
CA SER A 174 -12.62 19.55 -2.83
C SER A 174 -12.01 20.09 -1.54
N ASP A 175 -12.82 20.75 -0.73
CA ASP A 175 -12.39 21.34 0.54
C ASP A 175 -12.92 20.60 1.77
N THR A 176 -13.77 19.59 1.57
CA THR A 176 -14.47 18.88 2.65
C THR A 176 -14.70 17.41 2.32
N GLY A 177 -14.85 16.60 3.36
CA GLY A 177 -15.29 15.20 3.25
C GLY A 177 -14.15 14.18 3.22
N ASN A 178 -14.52 12.93 3.49
CA ASN A 178 -13.58 11.81 3.47
C ASN A 178 -13.13 11.52 2.03
N VAL A 179 -11.84 11.24 1.88
CA VAL A 179 -11.23 10.81 0.64
C VAL A 179 -11.33 9.29 0.60
N ASN A 180 -12.20 8.80 -0.27
CA ASN A 180 -12.18 7.40 -0.65
C ASN A 180 -11.12 7.21 -1.74
N VAL A 181 -10.12 6.37 -1.50
CA VAL A 181 -9.10 6.10 -2.51
C VAL A 181 -9.72 5.34 -3.66
N THR A 182 -9.37 5.69 -4.90
CA THR A 182 -9.89 5.06 -6.10
C THR A 182 -8.77 4.85 -7.12
N CYS A 183 -9.12 4.27 -8.25
CA CYS A 183 -8.25 4.11 -9.41
C CYS A 183 -8.14 5.45 -10.13
N ALA A 184 -6.93 5.98 -10.32
CA ALA A 184 -6.69 7.21 -11.08
C ALA A 184 -6.68 6.95 -12.60
N SER A 185 -7.76 6.37 -13.12
CA SER A 185 -7.91 5.99 -14.54
C SER A 185 -9.13 6.63 -15.22
N GLY A 186 -9.89 7.45 -14.50
CA GLY A 186 -11.06 8.17 -14.97
C GLY A 186 -10.82 9.67 -15.10
N SER A 187 -11.68 10.38 -15.82
CA SER A 187 -11.59 11.85 -15.95
C SER A 187 -11.84 12.58 -14.63
N ASP A 188 -12.55 11.95 -13.70
CA ASP A 188 -12.98 12.44 -12.39
C ASP A 188 -12.09 11.94 -11.24
N ALA A 189 -11.02 11.18 -11.55
CA ALA A 189 -10.10 10.65 -10.56
C ALA A 189 -8.66 11.04 -10.88
N LYS A 190 -7.95 11.61 -9.90
CA LYS A 190 -6.58 12.11 -10.06
C LYS A 190 -5.62 11.37 -9.15
N ALA A 191 -4.42 11.12 -9.64
CA ALA A 191 -3.40 10.40 -8.88
C ALA A 191 -2.91 11.21 -7.67
N PHE A 192 -2.60 10.51 -6.59
CA PHE A 192 -1.80 11.11 -5.52
C PHE A 192 -0.33 11.20 -5.93
N GLN A 193 0.33 12.23 -5.44
CA GLN A 193 1.76 12.42 -5.60
C GLN A 193 2.39 12.94 -4.30
N ILE A 194 3.68 12.68 -4.13
CA ILE A 194 4.48 13.33 -3.10
C ILE A 194 5.12 14.56 -3.72
N SER A 195 4.77 15.75 -3.22
CA SER A 195 5.44 17.01 -3.55
C SER A 195 6.53 17.27 -2.51
N PRO A 196 7.82 17.24 -2.90
CA PRO A 196 8.93 17.58 -2.01
C PRO A 196 8.83 18.98 -1.40
#